data_AF-A0A9X3X5G8-F1
#
_entry.id   AF-A0A9X3X5G8-F1
#
_cell.length_a   1.000
_cell.length_b   1.000
_cell.length_c   1.000
_cell.angle_alpha   90.00
_cell.angle_beta   90.00
_cell.angle_gamma   90.00
#
_symmetry.space_group_name_H-M   'P 1'
#
loop_
_entity.id
_entity.type
_entity.pdbx_description
1 polymer ?
#
loop_
_entity_poly.entity_id
_entity_poly.type
_entity_poly.pdbx_seq_one_letter_code
_entity_poly.pdbx_strand_id
1 'polypeptide(L)'
;MATMDDLDKLPPDLAWQHDGHVTDIVLSSVADGEAGIVPADALSHLDGCDHCAQRLGAEALLSAHASELLAELAEPSFAPVKAPVKADAAAIAKAPASVRGLATLPKRAVLGALLLATLGALPGILDRIAGVPSLLGTIWRASLMLTRSAALVSKSEWFPTLAFAASAVLLISGLVVSRMSRPGSSNDLAQEGGV
;
A
#
# COMPACT_ATOMS: atom_id res chain seq x y z
N MET A 1 39.94 -13.23 -5.02
CA MET A 1 39.95 -12.36 -6.22
C MET A 1 38.51 -11.90 -6.33
N ALA A 2 38.24 -10.64 -5.95
CA ALA A 2 36.88 -10.10 -5.95
C ALA A 2 36.36 -10.12 -7.39
N THR A 3 35.14 -10.60 -7.60
CA THR A 3 34.49 -10.53 -8.92
C THR A 3 34.06 -9.10 -9.17
N MET A 4 33.81 -8.72 -10.43
CA MET A 4 33.37 -7.35 -10.74
C MET A 4 32.05 -7.00 -10.04
N ASP A 5 31.21 -8.00 -9.78
CA ASP A 5 29.97 -7.88 -8.99
C ASP A 5 30.21 -7.55 -7.50
N ASP A 6 31.39 -7.86 -6.94
CA ASP A 6 31.73 -7.55 -5.56
C ASP A 6 32.07 -6.06 -5.36
N LEU A 7 32.38 -5.32 -6.45
CA LEU A 7 32.70 -3.89 -6.39
C LEU A 7 31.46 -3.00 -6.25
N ASP A 8 30.28 -3.51 -6.63
CA ASP A 8 29.00 -2.81 -6.49
C ASP A 8 28.35 -3.00 -5.11
N LYS A 9 28.98 -3.81 -4.24
CA LYS A 9 28.52 -4.06 -2.88
C LYS A 9 29.12 -3.09 -1.88
N LEU A 10 28.38 -2.83 -0.81
CA LEU A 10 28.89 -2.11 0.36
C LEU A 10 30.13 -2.81 0.91
N PRO A 11 31.24 -2.08 1.14
CA PRO A 11 32.42 -2.66 1.76
C PRO A 11 32.08 -3.17 3.16
N PRO A 12 32.73 -4.25 3.62
CA PRO A 12 32.39 -4.91 4.88
C PRO A 12 32.49 -3.98 6.08
N ASP A 13 33.43 -3.03 6.07
CA ASP A 13 33.62 -2.03 7.12
C ASP A 13 32.43 -1.06 7.26
N LEU A 14 31.62 -0.91 6.21
CA LEU A 14 30.36 -0.14 6.24
C LEU A 14 29.15 -1.04 6.48
N ALA A 15 29.25 -2.35 6.24
CA ALA A 15 28.15 -3.27 6.44
C ALA A 15 27.98 -3.68 7.92
N TRP A 16 29.08 -3.72 8.66
CA TRP A 16 29.15 -4.28 10.01
C TRP A 16 29.59 -3.27 11.05
N GLN A 17 28.91 -3.28 12.19
CA GLN A 17 29.33 -2.59 13.41
C GLN A 17 30.34 -3.45 14.18
N HIS A 18 31.09 -2.83 15.10
CA HIS A 18 32.08 -3.52 15.93
C HIS A 18 31.46 -4.54 16.91
N ASP A 19 30.16 -4.46 17.17
CA ASP A 19 29.42 -5.38 18.04
C ASP A 19 28.88 -6.62 17.28
N GLY A 20 29.12 -6.71 15.98
CA GLY A 20 28.65 -7.80 15.13
C GLY A 20 27.22 -7.64 14.63
N HIS A 21 26.60 -6.48 14.81
CA HIS A 21 25.34 -6.12 14.16
C HIS A 21 25.55 -5.39 12.84
N VAL A 22 24.50 -5.31 12.01
CA VAL A 22 24.55 -4.51 10.79
C VAL A 22 24.45 -3.02 11.10
N THR A 23 25.08 -2.20 10.27
CA THR A 23 25.04 -0.73 10.39
C THR A 23 23.69 -0.17 9.96
N ASP A 24 23.41 1.09 10.34
CA ASP A 24 22.20 1.79 9.89
C ASP A 24 22.18 1.97 8.37
N ILE A 25 23.35 2.05 7.71
CA ILE A 25 23.46 2.14 6.26
C ILE A 25 22.88 0.90 5.58
N VAL A 26 23.18 -0.29 6.13
CA VAL A 26 22.59 -1.54 5.62
C VAL A 26 21.08 -1.55 5.85
N LEU A 27 20.64 -1.15 7.04
CA LEU A 27 19.21 -1.14 7.38
C LEU A 27 18.42 -0.18 6.47
N SER A 28 18.90 1.04 6.26
CA SER A 28 18.25 2.02 5.39
C SER A 28 18.25 1.56 3.93
N SER A 29 19.36 1.00 3.46
CA SER A 29 19.46 0.46 2.09
C SER A 29 18.44 -0.65 1.84
N VAL A 30 18.26 -1.57 2.80
CA VAL A 30 17.24 -2.62 2.70
C VAL A 30 15.83 -2.03 2.80
N ALA A 31 15.60 -1.09 3.71
CA ALA A 31 14.31 -0.42 3.87
C ALA A 31 13.85 0.32 2.60
N ASP A 32 14.78 0.93 1.88
CA ASP A 32 14.54 1.64 0.62
C ASP A 32 14.41 0.71 -0.60
N GLY A 33 14.56 -0.61 -0.41
CA GLY A 33 14.45 -1.61 -1.47
C GLY A 33 15.75 -1.87 -2.23
N GLU A 34 16.87 -1.27 -1.82
CA GLU A 34 18.20 -1.40 -2.41
C GLU A 34 18.99 -2.56 -1.79
N ALA A 35 18.34 -3.69 -1.50
CA ALA A 35 19.04 -4.88 -0.98
C ALA A 35 20.12 -5.41 -1.93
N GLY A 36 20.07 -5.01 -3.21
CA GLY A 36 21.06 -5.32 -4.24
C GLY A 36 22.46 -4.77 -3.96
N ILE A 37 22.61 -3.69 -3.18
CA ILE A 37 23.94 -3.15 -2.81
C ILE A 37 24.49 -3.76 -1.51
N VAL A 38 23.68 -4.51 -0.77
CA VAL A 38 24.07 -5.11 0.50
C VAL A 38 24.78 -6.45 0.26
N PRO A 39 25.89 -6.73 0.99
CA PRO A 39 26.58 -8.01 0.87
C PRO A 39 25.72 -9.15 1.46
N ALA A 40 25.88 -10.35 0.90
CA ALA A 40 24.97 -11.48 1.17
C ALA A 40 25.06 -12.00 2.62
N ASP A 41 26.21 -11.85 3.27
CA ASP A 41 26.44 -12.20 4.67
C ASP A 41 25.61 -11.32 5.62
N ALA A 42 25.55 -10.01 5.35
CA ALA A 42 24.74 -9.06 6.13
C ALA A 42 23.24 -9.34 5.96
N LEU A 43 22.78 -9.67 4.74
CA LEU A 43 21.39 -10.09 4.50
C LEU A 43 21.06 -11.38 5.26
N SER A 44 21.95 -12.39 5.20
CA SER A 44 21.76 -13.62 5.95
C SER A 44 21.72 -13.40 7.46
N HIS A 45 22.46 -12.43 7.99
CA HIS A 45 22.41 -12.08 9.41
C HIS A 45 21.12 -11.35 9.78
N LEU A 46 20.62 -10.46 8.92
CA LEU A 46 19.33 -9.79 9.11
C LEU A 46 18.19 -10.80 9.27
N ASP A 47 18.19 -11.88 8.48
CA ASP A 47 17.21 -12.96 8.57
C ASP A 47 17.32 -13.79 9.88
N GLY A 48 18.51 -13.83 10.49
CA GLY A 48 18.81 -14.66 11.66
C GLY A 48 18.91 -13.90 13.00
N CYS A 49 18.95 -12.57 12.98
CA CYS A 49 19.17 -11.76 14.17
C CYS A 49 17.93 -10.90 14.51
N ASP A 50 17.21 -11.28 15.57
CA ASP A 50 16.00 -10.60 16.03
C ASP A 50 16.21 -9.09 16.29
N HIS A 51 17.37 -8.72 16.84
CA HIS A 51 17.70 -7.31 17.12
C HIS A 51 17.81 -6.49 15.82
N CYS A 52 18.51 -7.01 14.81
CA CYS A 52 18.65 -6.36 13.51
C CYS A 52 17.30 -6.32 12.77
N ALA A 53 16.50 -7.39 12.83
CA ALA A 53 15.18 -7.44 12.23
C ALA A 53 14.21 -6.42 12.87
N GLN A 54 14.26 -6.24 14.19
CA GLN A 54 13.45 -5.22 14.86
C GLN A 54 13.84 -3.80 14.44
N ARG A 55 15.16 -3.52 14.36
CA ARG A 55 15.66 -2.23 13.88
C ARG A 55 15.28 -1.97 12.42
N LEU A 56 15.38 -2.98 11.55
CA LEU A 56 14.93 -2.90 10.17
C LEU A 56 13.43 -2.53 10.08
N GLY A 57 12.59 -3.13 10.92
CA GLY A 57 11.16 -2.80 10.97
C GLY A 57 10.91 -1.34 11.33
N ALA A 58 11.69 -0.76 12.25
CA ALA A 58 11.60 0.66 12.59
C ALA A 58 12.03 1.56 11.43
N GLU A 59 13.16 1.25 10.77
CA GLU A 59 13.65 1.99 9.60
C GLU A 59 12.68 1.91 8.41
N ALA A 60 12.09 0.74 8.17
CA ALA A 60 11.09 0.57 7.11
C ALA A 60 9.84 1.43 7.34
N LEU A 61 9.39 1.59 8.59
CA LEU A 61 8.29 2.50 8.92
C LEU A 61 8.67 3.96 8.71
N LEU A 62 9.92 4.34 9.03
CA LEU A 62 10.42 5.68 8.77
C LEU A 62 10.52 5.98 7.26
N SER A 63 11.03 5.05 6.46
CA SER A 63 11.11 5.19 5.00
C SER A 63 9.71 5.28 4.35
N ALA A 64 8.75 4.48 4.82
CA ALA A 64 7.37 4.57 4.39
C ALA A 64 6.75 5.95 4.70
N HIS A 65 6.97 6.46 5.92
CA HIS A 65 6.45 7.77 6.30
C HIS A 65 7.14 8.92 5.55
N ALA A 66 8.46 8.82 5.32
CA ALA A 66 9.19 9.78 4.50
C ALA A 66 8.64 9.81 3.06
N SER A 67 8.30 8.65 2.50
CA SER A 67 7.66 8.54 1.18
C SER A 67 6.29 9.20 1.13
N GLU A 68 5.48 9.07 2.19
CA GLU A 68 4.19 9.76 2.31
C GLU A 68 4.37 11.29 2.35
N LEU A 69 5.29 11.79 3.18
CA LEU A 69 5.59 13.23 3.27
C LEU A 69 6.13 13.77 1.94
N LEU A 70 6.99 13.02 1.26
CA LEU A 70 7.48 13.38 -0.07
C LEU A 70 6.36 13.35 -1.10
N ALA A 71 5.41 12.42 -1.01
CA ALA A 71 4.22 12.40 -1.87
C ALA A 71 3.31 13.62 -1.61
N GLU A 72 3.15 14.06 -0.36
CA GLU A 72 2.42 15.28 -0.01
C GLU A 72 3.12 16.56 -0.50
N LEU A 73 4.45 16.58 -0.54
CA LEU A 73 5.23 17.69 -1.10
C LEU A 73 5.27 17.66 -2.64
N ALA A 74 5.25 16.46 -3.22
CA ALA A 74 5.19 16.23 -4.65
C ALA A 74 3.78 16.42 -5.22
N GLU A 75 2.74 16.32 -4.38
CA GLU A 75 1.38 16.75 -4.71
C GLU A 75 1.50 18.18 -5.24
N PRO A 76 1.27 18.35 -6.54
CA PRO A 76 1.60 19.57 -7.19
C PRO A 76 0.69 20.67 -6.64
N SER A 77 1.24 21.59 -5.83
CA SER A 77 0.79 22.99 -5.81
C SER A 77 1.13 23.67 -7.15
N PHE A 78 0.99 22.93 -8.25
CA PHE A 78 0.81 23.45 -9.59
C PHE A 78 -0.68 23.79 -9.66
N ALA A 79 -1.12 24.72 -8.83
CA ALA A 79 -2.07 25.68 -9.33
C ALA A 79 -1.43 26.15 -10.64
N PRO A 80 -2.02 25.85 -11.81
CA PRO A 80 -1.41 26.22 -13.07
C PRO A 80 -1.09 27.70 -12.95
N VAL A 81 0.19 28.05 -13.00
CA VAL A 81 0.59 29.44 -13.11
C VAL A 81 -0.09 29.89 -14.39
N LYS A 82 -1.24 30.55 -14.26
CA LYS A 82 -1.95 31.18 -15.35
C LYS A 82 -0.99 32.28 -15.79
N ALA A 83 -0.05 31.91 -16.67
CA ALA A 83 0.56 32.88 -17.55
C ALA A 83 -0.62 33.67 -18.14
N PRO A 84 -0.63 35.00 -18.06
CA PRO A 84 -1.70 35.80 -18.63
C PRO A 84 -1.67 35.64 -20.14
N VAL A 85 -2.28 34.56 -20.63
CA VAL A 85 -2.59 34.38 -22.04
C VAL A 85 -3.74 35.34 -22.29
N LYS A 86 -3.41 36.40 -23.03
CA LYS A 86 -4.32 37.40 -23.55
C LYS A 86 -5.53 36.68 -24.15
N ALA A 87 -6.69 36.95 -23.57
CA ALA A 87 -7.94 36.31 -23.91
C ALA A 87 -8.35 36.65 -25.35
N ASP A 88 -8.51 35.62 -26.18
CA ASP A 88 -9.47 35.65 -27.27
C ASP A 88 -10.63 34.72 -26.89
N ALA A 89 -11.76 35.37 -26.65
CA ALA A 89 -13.02 34.77 -26.28
C ALA A 89 -13.70 34.13 -27.48
N ALA A 90 -14.08 32.87 -27.37
CA ALA A 90 -15.31 32.36 -27.99
C ALA A 90 -15.71 31.01 -27.38
N ALA A 91 -16.76 31.07 -26.56
CA ALA A 91 -17.83 30.08 -26.41
C ALA A 91 -17.46 28.58 -26.30
N ILE A 92 -17.76 27.98 -25.15
CA ILE A 92 -18.63 26.78 -25.08
C ILE A 92 -19.32 26.78 -23.72
N ALA A 93 -20.57 26.32 -23.78
CA ALA A 93 -21.67 26.59 -22.88
C ALA A 93 -21.63 25.82 -21.55
N LYS A 94 -22.36 26.43 -20.60
CA LYS A 94 -22.91 25.87 -19.36
C LYS A 94 -23.34 24.40 -19.49
N ALA A 95 -22.94 23.59 -18.51
CA ALA A 95 -23.75 22.49 -17.99
C ALA A 95 -23.46 22.26 -16.49
N PRO A 96 -24.43 22.48 -15.58
CA PRO A 96 -24.34 22.02 -14.21
C PRO A 96 -24.96 20.61 -14.11
N ALA A 97 -24.12 19.58 -13.98
CA ALA A 97 -24.61 18.23 -13.69
C ALA A 97 -24.68 18.04 -12.16
N SER A 98 -25.87 18.26 -11.61
CA SER A 98 -26.22 17.98 -10.23
C SER A 98 -26.05 16.48 -9.90
N VAL A 99 -25.15 16.17 -8.98
CA VAL A 99 -25.01 14.82 -8.40
C VAL A 99 -26.11 14.62 -7.33
N ARG A 100 -27.32 14.31 -7.79
CA ARG A 100 -28.40 13.77 -6.95
C ARG A 100 -28.91 12.49 -7.62
N GLY A 101 -28.32 11.36 -7.26
CA GLY A 101 -28.71 10.07 -7.84
C GLY A 101 -27.82 8.89 -7.46
N LEU A 102 -27.49 8.72 -6.18
CA LEU A 102 -26.74 7.54 -5.69
C LEU A 102 -27.61 6.29 -5.44
N ALA A 103 -28.90 6.32 -5.79
CA ALA A 103 -29.85 5.29 -5.36
C ALA A 103 -29.95 4.05 -6.26
N THR A 104 -29.35 4.05 -7.46
CA THR A 104 -29.40 2.88 -8.35
C THR A 104 -28.10 2.73 -9.12
N LEU A 105 -27.05 2.28 -8.44
CA LEU A 105 -25.83 1.84 -9.11
C LEU A 105 -26.17 0.64 -10.01
N PRO A 106 -25.90 0.72 -11.33
CA PRO A 106 -26.14 -0.40 -12.23
C PRO A 106 -25.25 -1.56 -11.83
N LYS A 107 -25.82 -2.56 -11.16
CA LYS A 107 -25.10 -3.73 -10.61
C LYS A 107 -24.18 -4.40 -11.65
N ARG A 108 -24.58 -4.37 -12.93
CA ARG A 108 -23.80 -4.90 -14.04
C ARG A 108 -22.51 -4.10 -14.32
N ALA A 109 -22.54 -2.78 -14.16
CA ALA A 109 -21.34 -1.95 -14.34
C ALA A 109 -20.36 -2.14 -13.18
N VAL A 110 -20.86 -2.25 -11.94
CA VAL A 110 -20.02 -2.54 -10.77
C VAL A 110 -19.39 -3.94 -10.90
N LEU A 111 -20.18 -4.94 -11.30
CA LEU A 111 -19.66 -6.29 -11.53
C LEU A 111 -18.64 -6.32 -12.68
N GLY A 112 -18.89 -5.57 -13.75
CA GLY A 112 -17.97 -5.43 -14.87
C GLY A 112 -16.65 -4.77 -14.46
N ALA A 113 -16.71 -3.68 -13.70
CA ALA A 113 -15.53 -3.00 -13.18
C ALA A 113 -14.74 -3.90 -12.20
N LEU A 114 -15.44 -4.68 -11.37
CA LEU A 114 -14.81 -5.65 -10.47
C LEU A 114 -14.09 -6.75 -11.26
N LEU A 115 -14.74 -7.32 -12.28
CA LEU A 115 -14.13 -8.32 -13.16
C LEU A 115 -12.91 -7.76 -13.89
N LEU A 116 -13.03 -6.55 -14.45
CA LEU A 116 -11.91 -5.91 -15.15
C LEU A 116 -10.73 -5.64 -14.22
N ALA A 117 -11.01 -5.17 -13.00
CA ALA A 117 -9.99 -4.95 -11.97
C ALA A 117 -9.31 -6.27 -11.57
N THR A 118 -10.06 -7.36 -11.43
CA THR A 118 -9.49 -8.68 -11.14
C THR A 118 -8.64 -9.23 -12.28
N LEU A 119 -9.00 -8.99 -13.54
CA LEU A 119 -8.19 -9.38 -14.69
C LEU A 119 -6.91 -8.54 -14.81
N GLY A 120 -6.98 -7.25 -14.53
CA GLY A 120 -5.80 -6.37 -14.54
C GLY A 120 -4.77 -6.69 -13.46
N ALA A 121 -5.22 -7.20 -12.30
CA ALA A 121 -4.34 -7.60 -11.21
C ALA A 121 -3.70 -9.00 -11.41
N LEU A 122 -4.15 -9.76 -12.41
CA LEU A 122 -3.77 -11.15 -12.62
C LEU A 122 -2.26 -11.37 -12.89
N PRO A 123 -1.54 -10.52 -13.67
CA PRO A 123 -0.11 -10.72 -13.93
C PRO A 123 0.75 -10.60 -12.67
N GLY A 124 0.48 -9.61 -11.81
CA GLY A 124 1.22 -9.40 -10.56
C GLY A 124 0.93 -10.50 -9.52
N ILE A 125 -0.21 -11.16 -9.60
CA ILE A 125 -0.54 -12.34 -8.78
C ILE A 125 0.24 -13.57 -9.28
N LEU A 126 0.37 -13.74 -10.60
CA LEU A 126 1.10 -14.87 -11.20
C LEU A 126 2.61 -14.82 -10.90
N ASP A 127 3.23 -13.65 -10.93
CA ASP A 127 4.64 -13.49 -10.54
C ASP A 127 4.86 -13.79 -9.05
N ARG A 128 3.89 -13.46 -8.19
CA ARG A 128 3.96 -13.81 -6.76
C ARG A 128 3.74 -15.30 -6.50
N ILE A 129 3.01 -16.02 -7.36
CA ILE A 129 2.69 -17.45 -7.19
C ILE A 129 3.93 -18.36 -7.36
N ALA A 130 4.97 -17.91 -8.06
CA ALA A 130 6.20 -18.68 -8.22
C ALA A 130 6.94 -19.00 -6.90
N GLY A 131 6.64 -18.29 -5.80
CA GLY A 131 7.20 -18.54 -4.46
C GLY A 131 6.25 -19.23 -3.45
N VAL A 132 5.11 -19.78 -3.86
CA VAL A 132 3.93 -20.00 -2.99
C VAL A 132 3.63 -21.44 -2.51
N PRO A 133 4.50 -22.47 -2.57
CA PRO A 133 4.10 -23.78 -2.02
C PRO A 133 3.87 -23.72 -0.48
N SER A 134 4.53 -22.82 0.25
CA SER A 134 4.35 -22.65 1.70
C SER A 134 3.11 -21.82 2.08
N LEU A 135 2.81 -20.76 1.31
CA LEU A 135 1.67 -19.86 1.53
C LEU A 135 0.32 -20.51 1.18
N LEU A 136 0.27 -21.35 0.15
CA LEU A 136 -0.95 -22.10 -0.16
C LEU A 136 -1.34 -23.05 0.98
N GLY A 137 -0.33 -23.66 1.62
CA GLY A 137 -0.53 -24.55 2.77
C GLY A 137 -1.07 -23.82 4.01
N THR A 138 -0.59 -22.61 4.30
CA THR A 138 -1.09 -21.81 5.42
C THR A 138 -2.49 -21.26 5.14
N ILE A 139 -2.76 -20.77 3.92
CA ILE A 139 -4.09 -20.30 3.50
C ILE A 139 -5.10 -21.45 3.55
N TRP A 140 -4.73 -22.65 3.08
CA TRP A 140 -5.60 -23.83 3.13
C TRP A 140 -5.93 -24.23 4.57
N ARG A 141 -4.94 -24.28 5.48
CA ARG A 141 -5.18 -24.56 6.90
C ARG A 141 -6.03 -23.49 7.57
N ALA A 142 -5.77 -22.22 7.29
CA ALA A 142 -6.57 -21.11 7.81
C ALA A 142 -8.03 -21.20 7.33
N SER A 143 -8.25 -21.50 6.04
CA SER A 143 -9.58 -21.70 5.46
C SER A 143 -10.32 -22.89 6.09
N LEU A 144 -9.63 -24.00 6.34
CA LEU A 144 -10.20 -25.15 7.04
C LEU A 144 -10.55 -24.84 8.51
N MET A 145 -9.73 -24.05 9.20
CA MET A 145 -10.02 -23.60 10.57
C MET A 145 -11.20 -22.62 10.61
N LEU A 146 -11.28 -21.71 9.63
CA LEU A 146 -12.38 -20.75 9.47
C LEU A 146 -13.70 -21.45 9.17
N THR A 147 -13.72 -22.43 8.27
CA THR A 147 -14.93 -23.19 7.93
C THR A 147 -15.42 -24.03 9.12
N ARG A 148 -14.52 -24.65 9.89
CA ARG A 148 -14.88 -25.34 11.13
C ARG A 148 -15.43 -24.39 12.19
N SER A 149 -14.81 -23.23 12.35
CA SER A 149 -15.28 -22.20 13.30
C SER A 149 -16.65 -21.64 12.88
N ALA A 150 -16.85 -21.39 11.59
CA ALA A 150 -18.13 -20.95 11.04
C ALA A 150 -19.25 -21.99 11.24
N ALA A 151 -18.93 -23.28 11.11
CA ALA A 151 -19.90 -24.36 11.36
C ALA A 151 -20.28 -24.51 12.85
N LEU A 152 -19.38 -24.13 13.77
CA LEU A 152 -19.67 -24.08 15.21
C LEU A 152 -20.49 -22.83 15.55
N VAL A 153 -20.11 -21.68 14.99
CA VAL A 153 -20.78 -20.39 15.24
C VAL A 153 -22.17 -20.33 14.60
N SER A 154 -22.41 -21.02 13.47
CA SER A 154 -23.74 -21.08 12.82
C SER A 154 -24.79 -21.83 13.64
N LYS A 155 -24.37 -22.66 14.59
CA LYS A 155 -25.26 -23.32 15.55
C LYS A 155 -25.49 -22.49 16.81
N SER A 156 -24.78 -21.37 16.97
CA SER A 156 -24.96 -20.47 18.11
C SER A 156 -26.12 -19.51 17.84
N GLU A 157 -26.95 -19.26 18.84
CA GLU A 157 -28.02 -18.24 18.77
C GLU A 157 -27.46 -16.81 18.57
N TRP A 158 -26.15 -16.64 18.70
CA TRP A 158 -25.39 -15.40 18.52
C TRP A 158 -24.88 -15.22 17.09
N PHE A 159 -25.16 -16.16 16.18
CA PHE A 159 -24.81 -16.02 14.77
C PHE A 159 -25.28 -14.70 14.14
N PRO A 160 -26.54 -14.24 14.30
CA PRO A 160 -26.98 -13.00 13.66
C PRO A 160 -26.27 -11.75 14.21
N THR A 161 -25.95 -11.72 15.51
CA THR A 161 -25.24 -10.58 16.12
C THR A 161 -23.78 -10.54 15.67
N LEU A 162 -23.10 -11.69 15.59
CA LEU A 162 -21.74 -11.78 15.07
C LEU A 162 -21.67 -11.46 13.57
N ALA A 163 -22.62 -11.94 12.77
CA ALA A 163 -22.68 -11.62 11.35
C ALA A 163 -22.92 -10.12 11.10
N PHE A 164 -23.79 -9.49 11.91
CA PHE A 164 -24.01 -8.05 11.87
C PHE A 164 -22.74 -7.29 12.28
N ALA A 165 -22.08 -7.69 13.36
CA ALA A 165 -20.83 -7.07 13.81
C ALA A 165 -19.72 -7.20 12.76
N ALA A 166 -19.54 -8.37 12.15
CA ALA A 166 -18.56 -8.58 11.08
C ALA A 166 -18.87 -7.73 9.84
N SER A 167 -20.15 -7.63 9.46
CA SER A 167 -20.59 -6.77 8.35
C SER A 167 -20.33 -5.29 8.66
N ALA A 168 -20.59 -4.84 9.88
CA ALA A 168 -20.31 -3.47 10.32
C ALA A 168 -18.81 -3.17 10.29
N VAL A 169 -17.96 -4.09 10.76
CA VAL A 169 -16.50 -3.95 10.67
C VAL A 169 -16.05 -3.85 9.22
N LEU A 170 -16.54 -4.72 8.33
CA LEU A 170 -16.20 -4.67 6.91
C LEU A 170 -16.65 -3.36 6.24
N LEU A 171 -17.83 -2.85 6.60
CA LEU A 171 -18.32 -1.57 6.10
C LEU A 171 -17.47 -0.39 6.60
N ILE A 172 -17.08 -0.39 7.88
CA ILE A 172 -16.21 0.64 8.44
C ILE A 172 -14.83 0.61 7.77
N SER A 173 -14.21 -0.57 7.66
CA SER A 173 -12.92 -0.72 6.98
C SER A 173 -13.01 -0.28 5.51
N GLY A 174 -14.06 -0.67 4.79
CA GLY A 174 -14.29 -0.24 3.41
C GLY A 174 -14.49 1.27 3.30
N LEU A 175 -15.15 1.90 4.26
CA LEU A 175 -15.34 3.36 4.31
C LEU A 175 -14.01 4.08 4.57
N VAL A 176 -13.17 3.57 5.47
CA VAL A 176 -11.84 4.12 5.77
C VAL A 176 -10.96 4.06 4.53
N VAL A 177 -10.87 2.89 3.89
CA VAL A 177 -10.12 2.72 2.64
C VAL A 177 -10.68 3.63 1.55
N SER A 178 -12.00 3.71 1.38
CA SER A 178 -12.63 4.60 0.39
C SER A 178 -12.34 6.08 0.65
N ARG A 179 -12.14 6.50 1.90
CA ARG A 179 -11.75 7.87 2.23
C ARG A 179 -10.27 8.11 1.92
N MET A 180 -9.42 7.16 2.25
CA MET A 180 -7.99 7.23 1.92
C MET A 180 -7.75 7.20 0.40
N SER A 181 -8.58 6.47 -0.35
CA SER A 181 -8.51 6.39 -1.82
C SER A 181 -9.24 7.52 -2.56
N ARG A 182 -9.68 8.59 -1.88
CA ARG A 182 -10.17 9.80 -2.56
C ARG A 182 -9.04 10.85 -2.62
N PRO A 183 -8.29 10.93 -3.74
CA PRO A 183 -7.40 12.05 -3.98
C PRO A 183 -8.28 13.28 -4.23
N GLY A 184 -8.27 14.28 -3.33
CA GLY A 184 -8.90 15.57 -3.59
C GLY A 184 -9.82 16.16 -2.52
N SER A 185 -9.93 15.59 -1.30
CA SER A 185 -10.72 16.23 -0.22
C SER A 185 -10.00 17.38 0.49
N SER A 186 -8.71 17.61 0.25
CA SER A 186 -7.90 18.67 0.89
C SER A 186 -8.03 20.04 0.25
N ASN A 187 -8.54 20.14 -0.99
CA ASN A 187 -8.58 21.42 -1.73
C ASN A 187 -9.80 22.30 -1.42
N ASP A 188 -10.85 21.78 -0.80
CA ASP A 188 -12.06 22.56 -0.51
C ASP A 188 -11.91 23.51 0.70
N LEU A 189 -10.90 23.31 1.56
CA LEU A 189 -10.65 24.21 2.71
C LEU A 189 -9.75 25.41 2.38
N ALA A 190 -9.02 25.37 1.26
CA ALA A 190 -8.13 26.46 0.85
C ALA A 190 -8.86 27.60 0.09
N GLN A 191 -10.11 27.39 -0.34
CA GLN A 191 -10.81 28.31 -1.24
C GLN A 191 -11.76 29.30 -0.55
N GLU A 192 -11.99 29.20 0.77
CA GLU A 192 -12.88 30.13 1.51
C GLU A 192 -12.16 31.33 2.16
N GLY A 193 -10.84 31.47 2.01
CA GLY A 193 -10.04 32.48 2.73
C GLY A 193 -9.69 33.78 1.97
N GLY A 194 -10.14 33.96 0.73
CA GLY A 194 -9.77 35.14 -0.09
C GLY A 194 -10.86 36.19 -0.16
N VAL A 195 -10.84 37.17 0.74
CA VAL A 195 -11.60 38.42 0.66
C VAL A 195 -10.64 39.60 0.68
#